data_AF-C1BIX8-F1
#
_entry.id   AF-C1BIX8-F1
#
_cell.length_a   1.000
_cell.length_b   1.000
_cell.length_c   1.000
_cell.angle_alpha   90.00
_cell.angle_beta   90.00
_cell.angle_gamma   90.00
#
_symmetry.space_group_name_H-M   'P 1'
#
loop_
_entity.id
_entity.type
_entity.pdbx_description
1 polymer ?
#
loop_
_entity_poly.entity_id
_entity_poly.type
_entity_poly.pdbx_seq_one_letter_code
_entity_poly.pdbx_strand_id
1 'polypeptide(L)'
;MDSSLKLHSDLAEDVATSSSFRQFKIQHFHLDLNVDFEKKTLRGTETLNLKCLKGSQAELLLDIHPSLSLQEVSYGLGKDESDLEKAEFYTQGFTTYGTTLVVKFPTPFKNEDEFRLVIKYMATDGPGVCWLVPEQTAGKTKPYVFTQGQAVLNRSFFPCFDTPATKSTYSASVQVPNGFTAVMSASKWEHRKADNTFLFTMEQPIPSYLVALAVGDLVSAEVGPRTRVWTEPCLLQAAKQEFDGVIEEFLAVGEKLFGPYVWGRYDVLFMPPSFPFGGMENPCLTFVTPCLLAGDRSLADVIVHEICHSWFGNLVTNANWAQIVAKNHYQPGYKHVRSFLSSQGKQKYTLPVYRALWNGSEETKSLATEIFSATSHQLHVNVRNYVKKIIT
;
A
#
# COMPACT_ATOMS: atom_id res chain seq x y z
N MET A 1 -3.49 -27.65 -19.36
CA MET A 1 -3.95 -26.29 -19.67
C MET A 1 -2.74 -25.52 -20.17
N ASP A 2 -2.93 -24.83 -21.28
CA ASP A 2 -1.89 -24.34 -22.16
C ASP A 2 -0.86 -23.43 -21.47
N SER A 3 0.41 -23.57 -21.85
CA SER A 3 1.51 -22.77 -21.33
C SER A 3 1.38 -21.31 -21.78
N SER A 4 1.21 -20.44 -20.80
CA SER A 4 1.52 -19.00 -20.83
C SER A 4 0.84 -18.15 -21.91
N LEU A 5 -0.42 -17.78 -21.67
CA LEU A 5 -0.81 -16.42 -22.03
C LEU A 5 -0.05 -15.48 -21.09
N LYS A 6 1.12 -14.99 -21.53
CA LYS A 6 1.83 -13.93 -20.82
C LYS A 6 0.90 -12.74 -20.72
N LEU A 7 0.52 -12.38 -19.50
CA LEU A 7 -0.29 -11.20 -19.25
C LEU A 7 0.57 -9.97 -19.55
N HIS A 8 -0.05 -8.88 -19.99
CA HIS A 8 0.68 -7.62 -20.21
C HIS A 8 1.39 -7.12 -18.94
N SER A 9 0.86 -7.45 -17.75
CA SER A 9 1.51 -7.20 -16.45
C SER A 9 2.87 -7.89 -16.32
N ASP A 10 3.04 -9.07 -16.93
CA ASP A 10 4.29 -9.83 -16.87
C ASP A 10 5.43 -9.10 -17.58
N LEU A 11 5.11 -8.18 -18.49
CA LEU A 11 6.07 -7.37 -19.25
C LEU A 11 6.14 -5.91 -18.75
N ALA A 12 5.29 -5.51 -17.80
CA ALA A 12 5.21 -4.13 -17.33
C ALA A 12 6.40 -3.76 -16.43
N GLU A 13 7.35 -2.98 -16.94
CA GLU A 13 8.39 -2.36 -16.11
C GLU A 13 7.76 -1.31 -15.18
N ASP A 14 8.12 -1.36 -13.90
CA ASP A 14 7.74 -0.36 -12.90
C ASP A 14 8.99 0.44 -12.52
N VAL A 15 9.02 1.71 -12.96
CA VAL A 15 10.15 2.62 -12.72
C VAL A 15 10.16 3.20 -11.30
N ALA A 16 9.12 2.96 -10.51
CA ALA A 16 9.03 3.44 -9.13
C ALA A 16 9.71 2.50 -8.12
N THR A 17 10.13 1.31 -8.55
CA THR A 17 10.79 0.30 -7.71
C THR A 17 12.16 -0.05 -8.29
N SER A 18 13.10 -0.29 -7.40
CA SER A 18 14.42 -0.87 -7.68
C SER A 18 14.51 -2.35 -7.31
N SER A 19 13.41 -2.90 -6.81
CA SER A 19 13.38 -4.24 -6.27
C SER A 19 13.47 -5.32 -7.33
N SER A 20 13.90 -6.49 -6.88
CA SER A 20 14.06 -7.70 -7.69
C SER A 20 12.78 -8.55 -7.77
N PHE A 21 11.60 -7.90 -7.76
CA PHE A 21 10.28 -8.56 -7.77
C PHE A 21 10.02 -9.48 -8.98
N ARG A 22 10.89 -9.44 -9.99
CA ARG A 22 10.85 -10.31 -11.19
C ARG A 22 11.73 -11.56 -11.06
N GLN A 23 12.67 -11.53 -10.13
CA GLN A 23 13.61 -12.60 -9.81
C GLN A 23 13.14 -13.39 -8.59
N PHE A 24 12.45 -12.71 -7.67
CA PHE A 24 11.92 -13.31 -6.45
C PHE A 24 10.45 -12.95 -6.25
N LYS A 25 9.74 -13.81 -5.53
CA LYS A 25 8.38 -13.58 -5.07
C LYS A 25 8.35 -13.65 -3.55
N ILE A 26 7.83 -12.60 -2.91
CA ILE A 26 7.42 -12.68 -1.50
C ILE A 26 6.09 -13.45 -1.47
N GLN A 27 6.06 -14.60 -0.81
CA GLN A 27 4.83 -15.39 -0.62
C GLN A 27 4.04 -14.88 0.58
N HIS A 28 4.77 -14.57 1.66
CA HIS A 28 4.25 -14.05 2.92
C HIS A 28 5.33 -13.22 3.60
N PHE A 29 4.93 -12.27 4.44
CA PHE A 29 5.84 -11.64 5.39
C PHE A 29 5.20 -11.45 6.76
N HIS A 30 6.04 -11.48 7.80
CA HIS A 30 5.65 -11.20 9.17
C HIS A 30 6.38 -9.96 9.68
N LEU A 31 5.64 -9.00 10.24
CA LEU A 31 6.19 -7.81 10.89
C LEU A 31 6.06 -7.94 12.41
N ASP A 32 7.17 -8.10 13.13
CA ASP A 32 7.20 -7.98 14.59
C ASP A 32 7.65 -6.57 14.97
N LEU A 33 6.71 -5.77 15.49
CA LEU A 33 6.85 -4.33 15.68
C LEU A 33 6.67 -3.94 17.14
N ASN A 34 7.57 -3.09 17.64
CA ASN A 34 7.46 -2.44 18.93
C ASN A 34 7.40 -0.92 18.75
N VAL A 35 6.31 -0.31 19.23
CA VAL A 35 6.02 1.12 19.07
C VAL A 35 6.48 1.90 20.28
N ASP A 36 7.38 2.87 20.05
CA ASP A 36 7.97 3.71 21.08
C ASP A 36 7.66 5.18 20.80
N PHE A 37 6.66 5.73 21.48
CA PHE A 37 6.22 7.12 21.31
C PHE A 37 7.19 8.16 21.86
N GLU A 38 8.00 7.80 22.87
CA GLU A 38 9.00 8.71 23.43
C GLU A 38 10.13 8.94 22.42
N LYS A 39 10.59 7.87 21.78
CA LYS A 39 11.65 7.93 20.78
C LYS A 39 11.15 8.22 19.36
N LYS A 40 9.83 8.14 19.13
CA LYS A 40 9.19 8.18 17.80
C LYS A 40 9.81 7.13 16.86
N THR A 41 9.91 5.90 17.34
CA THR A 41 10.50 4.79 16.59
C THR A 41 9.59 3.58 16.55
N LEU A 42 9.58 2.88 15.41
CA LEU A 42 9.07 1.52 15.27
C LEU A 42 10.28 0.59 15.15
N ARG A 43 10.56 -0.17 16.21
CA ARG A 43 11.57 -1.24 16.13
C ARG A 43 10.92 -2.45 15.48
N GLY A 44 11.50 -2.93 14.39
CA GLY A 44 10.93 -3.99 13.56
C GLY A 44 11.87 -5.16 13.38
N THR A 45 11.32 -6.36 13.44
CA THR A 45 11.90 -7.55 12.82
C THR A 45 10.95 -8.02 11.73
N GLU A 46 11.37 -7.90 10.47
CA GLU A 46 10.63 -8.42 9.34
C GLU A 46 11.13 -9.80 8.97
N THR A 47 10.21 -10.74 8.79
CA THR A 47 10.47 -12.02 8.15
C THR A 47 9.82 -12.03 6.78
N LEU A 48 10.60 -12.30 5.72
CA LEU A 48 10.08 -12.56 4.38
C LEU A 48 10.20 -14.04 4.05
N ASN A 49 9.11 -14.66 3.61
CA ASN A 49 9.13 -15.97 2.95
C ASN A 49 9.20 -15.76 1.45
N LEU A 50 10.34 -16.12 0.85
CA LEU A 50 10.69 -15.80 -0.52
C LEU A 50 10.82 -17.06 -1.36
N LYS A 51 10.46 -16.92 -2.64
CA LYS A 51 10.67 -17.93 -3.67
C LYS A 51 11.43 -17.34 -4.84
N CYS A 52 12.47 -18.04 -5.29
CA CYS A 52 13.26 -17.68 -6.46
C CYS A 52 12.52 -18.08 -7.75
N LEU A 53 12.27 -17.12 -8.64
CA LEU A 53 11.52 -17.31 -9.90
C LEU A 53 12.43 -17.49 -11.12
N LYS A 54 13.72 -17.20 -10.98
CA LYS A 54 14.73 -17.32 -12.04
C LYS A 54 16.00 -17.87 -11.41
N GLY A 55 16.64 -18.84 -12.03
CA GLY A 55 17.88 -19.41 -11.48
C GLY A 55 19.06 -18.41 -11.45
N SER A 56 20.10 -18.80 -10.71
CA SER A 56 21.39 -18.11 -10.63
C SER A 56 21.31 -16.70 -10.03
N GLN A 57 20.45 -16.49 -9.03
CA GLN A 57 20.32 -15.20 -8.34
C GLN A 57 21.17 -15.18 -7.08
N ALA A 58 22.20 -14.33 -7.06
CA ALA A 58 23.07 -14.13 -5.90
C ALA A 58 22.73 -12.86 -5.10
N GLU A 59 21.80 -12.03 -5.59
CA GLU A 59 21.43 -10.76 -4.96
C GLU A 59 19.91 -10.60 -4.92
N LEU A 60 19.39 -10.21 -3.77
CA LEU A 60 18.01 -9.78 -3.57
C LEU A 60 18.00 -8.26 -3.35
N LEU A 61 17.20 -7.56 -4.15
CA LEU A 61 17.00 -6.12 -4.05
C LEU A 61 15.63 -5.80 -3.47
N LEU A 62 15.60 -5.02 -2.40
CA LEU A 62 14.40 -4.50 -1.72
C LEU A 62 14.40 -2.97 -1.76
N ASP A 63 13.22 -2.36 -1.85
CA ASP A 63 13.06 -0.92 -1.70
C ASP A 63 13.04 -0.54 -0.21
N ILE A 64 13.84 0.47 0.14
CA ILE A 64 13.87 1.11 1.46
C ILE A 64 13.87 2.63 1.31
N HIS A 65 13.73 3.35 2.41
CA HIS A 65 13.93 4.79 2.51
C HIS A 65 15.03 5.09 3.53
N PRO A 66 15.78 6.21 3.39
CA PRO A 66 16.78 6.62 4.38
C PRO A 66 16.27 6.82 5.82
N SER A 67 14.96 6.86 6.04
CA SER A 67 14.34 6.86 7.38
C SER A 67 14.32 5.48 8.04
N LEU A 68 14.74 4.43 7.33
CA LEU A 68 14.95 3.09 7.90
C LEU A 68 16.42 2.90 8.26
N SER A 69 16.68 2.56 9.52
CA SER A 69 17.99 2.13 9.98
C SER A 69 18.04 0.61 10.03
N LEU A 70 18.85 -0.01 9.17
CA LEU A 70 19.06 -1.46 9.13
C LEU A 70 20.11 -1.87 10.15
N GLN A 71 19.85 -2.95 10.88
CA GLN A 71 20.72 -3.44 11.95
C GLN A 71 21.37 -4.78 11.58
N GLU A 72 20.58 -5.73 11.09
CA GLU A 72 21.03 -7.08 10.77
C GLU A 72 20.14 -7.67 9.68
N VAL A 73 20.76 -8.43 8.77
CA VAL A 73 20.06 -9.24 7.77
C VAL A 73 20.57 -10.66 7.88
N SER A 74 19.64 -11.61 7.99
CA SER A 74 19.93 -13.04 8.06
C SER A 74 19.03 -13.80 7.10
N TYR A 75 19.47 -14.98 6.65
CA TYR A 75 18.71 -15.81 5.73
C TYR A 75 18.90 -17.30 6.06
N GLY A 76 17.93 -18.13 5.68
CA GLY A 76 18.01 -19.58 5.90
C GLY A 76 17.06 -20.34 4.97
N LEU A 77 17.43 -21.58 4.65
CA LEU A 77 16.63 -22.49 3.82
C LEU A 77 15.58 -23.26 4.64
N GLY A 78 15.80 -23.38 5.95
CA GLY A 78 14.91 -24.06 6.89
C GLY A 78 13.78 -23.17 7.40
N LYS A 79 12.83 -23.79 8.12
CA LYS A 79 11.77 -23.06 8.84
C LYS A 79 12.21 -22.62 10.24
N ASP A 80 13.25 -23.24 10.78
CA ASP A 80 13.74 -23.01 12.14
C ASP A 80 14.71 -21.83 12.20
N GLU A 81 14.62 -21.03 13.26
CA GLU A 81 15.50 -19.86 13.47
C GLU A 81 16.96 -20.24 13.70
N SER A 82 17.24 -21.48 14.10
CA SER A 82 18.60 -22.01 14.27
C SER A 82 19.37 -22.13 12.95
N ASP A 83 18.68 -22.11 11.82
CA ASP A 83 19.25 -22.30 10.48
C ASP A 83 19.56 -20.96 9.79
N LEU A 84 19.44 -19.83 10.51
CA LEU A 84 19.69 -18.50 9.97
C LEU A 84 21.18 -18.16 9.97
N GLU A 85 21.72 -17.89 8.80
CA GLU A 85 23.07 -17.35 8.60
C GLU A 85 23.01 -15.84 8.36
N LYS A 86 24.06 -15.11 8.74
CA LYS A 86 24.15 -13.67 8.44
C LYS A 86 24.38 -13.46 6.94
N ALA A 87 23.60 -12.56 6.34
CA ALA A 87 23.80 -12.12 4.97
C ALA A 87 24.67 -10.85 4.94
N GLU A 88 25.54 -10.74 3.94
CA GLU A 88 26.16 -9.46 3.61
C GLU A 88 25.12 -8.57 2.95
N PHE A 89 25.04 -7.30 3.36
CA PHE A 89 24.14 -6.34 2.74
C PHE A 89 24.77 -4.95 2.67
N TYR A 90 24.31 -4.16 1.71
CA TYR A 90 24.66 -2.74 1.60
C TYR A 90 23.49 -1.98 0.96
N THR A 91 23.56 -0.65 1.01
CA THR A 91 22.56 0.21 0.39
C THR A 91 23.16 0.93 -0.81
N GLN A 92 22.34 1.13 -1.84
CA GLN A 92 22.69 1.90 -3.03
C GLN A 92 21.61 2.93 -3.34
N GLY A 93 22.01 4.11 -3.79
CA GLY A 93 21.06 5.16 -4.19
C GLY A 93 20.21 4.72 -5.37
N PHE A 94 18.90 4.98 -5.31
CA PHE A 94 17.98 4.68 -6.42
C PHE A 94 17.34 5.97 -6.95
N THR A 95 16.57 6.66 -6.13
CA THR A 95 15.89 7.92 -6.48
C THR A 95 15.86 8.86 -5.28
N THR A 96 15.35 10.07 -5.46
CA THR A 96 15.17 11.03 -4.35
C THR A 96 14.18 10.55 -3.29
N TYR A 97 13.31 9.59 -3.63
CA TYR A 97 12.26 9.07 -2.74
C TYR A 97 12.54 7.62 -2.29
N GLY A 98 13.73 7.07 -2.55
CA GLY A 98 14.06 5.71 -2.11
C GLY A 98 15.50 5.29 -2.37
N THR A 99 15.91 4.29 -1.61
CA THR A 99 17.21 3.63 -1.66
C THR A 99 16.97 2.13 -1.88
N THR A 100 17.91 1.44 -2.52
CA THR A 100 17.84 -0.01 -2.64
C THR A 100 18.67 -0.67 -1.55
N LEU A 101 18.08 -1.63 -0.84
CA LEU A 101 18.78 -2.59 -0.02
C LEU A 101 19.20 -3.76 -0.91
N VAL A 102 20.51 -4.01 -1.02
CA VAL A 102 21.06 -5.16 -1.73
C VAL A 102 21.53 -6.18 -0.71
N VAL A 103 20.94 -7.37 -0.73
CA VAL A 103 21.33 -8.52 0.10
C VAL A 103 22.06 -9.52 -0.78
N LYS A 104 23.28 -9.89 -0.39
CA LYS A 104 24.15 -10.82 -1.12
C LYS A 104 24.11 -12.20 -0.49
N PHE A 105 24.09 -13.21 -1.35
CA PHE A 105 24.14 -14.61 -0.96
C PHE A 105 25.42 -15.26 -1.52
N PRO A 106 26.16 -16.04 -0.70
CA PRO A 106 27.40 -16.68 -1.13
C PRO A 106 27.14 -17.77 -2.19
N THR A 107 25.98 -18.44 -2.11
CA THR A 107 25.53 -19.43 -3.08
C THR A 107 24.31 -18.88 -3.83
N PRO A 108 24.33 -18.80 -5.16
CA PRO A 108 23.18 -18.36 -5.93
C PRO A 108 21.98 -19.30 -5.79
N PHE A 109 20.78 -18.73 -5.61
CA PHE A 109 19.54 -19.49 -5.59
C PHE A 109 19.20 -20.04 -6.98
N LYS A 110 18.71 -21.28 -7.00
CA LYS A 110 18.17 -21.95 -8.18
C LYS A 110 16.70 -21.57 -8.36
N ASN A 111 16.18 -21.85 -9.55
CA ASN A 111 14.77 -21.66 -9.83
C ASN A 111 13.93 -22.52 -8.88
N GLU A 112 12.86 -21.94 -8.34
CA GLU A 112 11.94 -22.54 -7.37
C GLU A 112 12.49 -22.74 -5.94
N ASP A 113 13.74 -22.35 -5.65
CA ASP A 113 14.25 -22.38 -4.27
C ASP A 113 13.40 -21.46 -3.38
N GLU A 114 13.04 -21.97 -2.21
CA GLU A 114 12.35 -21.21 -1.16
C GLU A 114 13.31 -20.96 0.01
N PHE A 115 13.24 -19.76 0.57
CA PHE A 115 14.09 -19.36 1.69
C PHE A 115 13.41 -18.27 2.52
N ARG A 116 13.89 -18.12 3.76
CA ARG A 116 13.48 -17.07 4.68
C ARG A 116 14.55 -15.99 4.72
N LEU A 117 14.13 -14.74 4.73
CA LEU A 117 14.98 -13.59 5.05
C LEU A 117 14.44 -12.92 6.32
N VAL A 118 15.33 -12.58 7.24
CA VAL A 118 15.00 -11.86 8.48
C VAL A 118 15.78 -10.55 8.50
N ILE A 119 15.08 -9.43 8.61
CA ILE A 119 15.66 -8.09 8.64
C ILE A 119 15.29 -7.42 9.96
N LYS A 120 16.30 -7.05 10.74
CA LYS A 120 16.12 -6.20 11.91
C LYS A 120 16.36 -4.75 11.53
N TYR A 121 15.41 -3.89 11.84
CA TYR A 121 15.45 -2.49 11.45
C TYR A 121 14.73 -1.59 12.45
N MET A 122 14.90 -0.29 12.27
CA MET A 122 14.18 0.74 13.00
C MET A 122 13.64 1.76 12.01
N ALA A 123 12.32 2.00 12.03
CA ALA A 123 11.69 3.08 11.28
C ALA A 123 11.47 4.29 12.20
N THR A 124 11.73 5.48 11.69
CA THR A 124 11.44 6.76 12.35
C THR A 124 10.35 7.52 11.57
N ASP A 125 10.16 8.80 11.90
CA ASP A 125 9.40 9.71 11.05
C ASP A 125 9.95 9.70 9.61
N GLY A 126 9.05 9.60 8.65
CA GLY A 126 9.37 9.39 7.25
C GLY A 126 8.15 9.64 6.37
N PRO A 127 8.31 9.62 5.03
CA PRO A 127 7.23 10.02 4.14
C PRO A 127 5.97 9.13 4.25
N GLY A 128 6.11 7.87 4.67
CA GLY A 128 4.99 6.94 4.88
C GLY A 128 4.66 6.64 6.35
N VAL A 129 5.35 7.25 7.32
CA VAL A 129 5.14 7.04 8.77
C VAL A 129 5.08 8.40 9.45
N CYS A 130 3.92 8.76 9.98
CA CYS A 130 3.68 10.08 10.57
C CYS A 130 3.43 9.99 12.07
N TRP A 131 4.24 10.70 12.86
CA TRP A 131 4.10 10.79 14.32
C TRP A 131 3.46 12.12 14.74
N LEU A 132 2.38 12.03 15.50
CA LEU A 132 1.65 13.16 16.05
C LEU A 132 1.88 13.29 17.56
N VAL A 133 2.16 14.52 18.00
CA VAL A 133 2.13 14.87 19.43
C VAL A 133 0.67 14.97 19.92
N PRO A 134 0.40 14.88 21.23
CA PRO A 134 -0.96 14.93 21.77
C PRO A 134 -1.79 16.10 21.24
N GLU A 135 -1.22 17.29 21.12
CA GLU A 135 -1.91 18.51 20.68
C GLU A 135 -2.43 18.42 19.24
N GLN A 136 -1.88 17.51 18.42
CA GLN A 136 -2.30 17.27 17.04
C GLN A 136 -3.43 16.24 16.93
N THR A 137 -3.72 15.49 17.99
CA THR A 137 -4.84 14.52 18.05
C THR A 137 -6.17 15.22 18.33
N ALA A 138 -7.30 14.56 18.11
CA ALA A 138 -8.62 15.11 18.44
C ALA A 138 -8.82 15.17 19.97
N GLY A 139 -8.35 14.16 20.70
CA GLY A 139 -8.48 14.03 22.14
C GLY A 139 -7.48 14.87 22.95
N LYS A 140 -6.44 15.43 22.32
CA LYS A 140 -5.43 16.32 22.94
C LYS A 140 -4.62 15.73 24.10
N THR A 141 -4.69 14.42 24.32
CA THR A 141 -4.18 13.77 25.54
C THR A 141 -3.11 12.72 25.30
N LYS A 142 -3.21 11.93 24.21
CA LYS A 142 -2.22 10.91 23.85
C LYS A 142 -1.63 11.19 22.48
N PRO A 143 -0.36 10.82 22.22
CA PRO A 143 0.21 10.87 20.88
C PRO A 143 -0.45 9.85 19.94
N TYR A 144 -0.14 9.94 18.66
CA TYR A 144 -0.70 9.06 17.62
C TYR A 144 0.36 8.78 16.56
N VAL A 145 0.39 7.57 16.01
CA VAL A 145 1.19 7.26 14.81
C VAL A 145 0.31 6.57 13.78
N PHE A 146 0.47 6.95 12.52
CA PHE A 146 -0.15 6.24 11.40
C PHE A 146 0.77 6.14 10.20
N THR A 147 0.44 5.20 9.33
CA THR A 147 1.12 5.02 8.05
C THR A 147 0.22 5.41 6.88
N GLN A 148 0.86 5.83 5.79
CA GLN A 148 0.21 6.04 4.50
C GLN A 148 1.13 5.47 3.42
N GLY A 149 0.82 4.28 2.90
CA GLY A 149 1.70 3.54 2.01
C GLY A 149 1.64 3.97 0.55
N GLN A 150 0.50 4.50 0.10
CA GLN A 150 0.32 4.89 -1.29
C GLN A 150 1.12 6.17 -1.63
N ALA A 151 1.87 6.23 -2.73
CA ALA A 151 2.00 5.18 -3.77
C ALA A 151 3.17 4.22 -3.58
N VAL A 152 4.28 4.72 -3.02
CA VAL A 152 5.54 3.99 -2.82
C VAL A 152 6.22 4.44 -1.54
N LEU A 153 5.42 4.54 -0.47
CA LEU A 153 5.85 5.12 0.80
C LEU A 153 6.09 4.04 1.86
N ASN A 154 5.59 2.82 1.67
CA ASN A 154 5.82 1.73 2.64
C ASN A 154 7.27 1.25 2.70
N ARG A 155 8.10 1.57 1.70
CA ARG A 155 9.57 1.49 1.83
C ARG A 155 10.17 2.32 2.98
N SER A 156 9.42 3.28 3.52
CA SER A 156 9.81 4.03 4.74
C SER A 156 9.26 3.44 6.04
N PHE A 157 8.41 2.41 5.93
CA PHE A 157 7.83 1.67 7.05
C PHE A 157 8.51 0.30 7.23
N PHE A 158 8.75 -0.44 6.14
CA PHE A 158 9.48 -1.71 6.15
C PHE A 158 10.14 -1.98 4.78
N PRO A 159 11.26 -2.72 4.72
CA PRO A 159 11.88 -3.15 3.47
C PRO A 159 10.94 -4.02 2.62
N CYS A 160 10.65 -3.65 1.38
CA CYS A 160 9.70 -4.43 0.58
C CYS A 160 9.91 -4.36 -0.93
N PHE A 161 9.17 -5.17 -1.68
CA PHE A 161 8.93 -4.92 -3.10
C PHE A 161 7.84 -3.85 -3.18
N ASP A 162 8.24 -2.59 -3.22
CA ASP A 162 7.32 -1.46 -3.10
C ASP A 162 6.73 -1.09 -4.46
N THR A 163 5.98 -2.05 -5.01
CA THR A 163 5.36 -2.02 -6.33
C THR A 163 4.00 -2.71 -6.28
N PRO A 164 2.99 -2.19 -6.99
CA PRO A 164 1.68 -2.83 -7.08
C PRO A 164 1.68 -4.07 -7.99
N ALA A 165 2.80 -4.34 -8.69
CA ALA A 165 2.95 -5.48 -9.59
C ALA A 165 3.01 -6.84 -8.86
N THR A 166 3.27 -6.84 -7.55
CA THR A 166 3.33 -8.03 -6.71
C THR A 166 2.33 -7.94 -5.58
N LYS A 167 1.87 -9.10 -5.11
CA LYS A 167 0.99 -9.22 -3.96
C LYS A 167 1.47 -10.31 -3.03
N SER A 168 1.37 -10.05 -1.73
CA SER A 168 1.77 -10.97 -0.66
C SER A 168 0.70 -10.99 0.42
N THR A 169 0.56 -12.14 1.08
CA THR A 169 -0.15 -12.19 2.37
C THR A 169 0.77 -11.65 3.46
N TYR A 170 0.21 -11.23 4.59
CA TYR A 170 1.05 -10.78 5.70
C TYR A 170 0.45 -11.07 7.06
N SER A 171 1.31 -11.10 8.06
CA SER A 171 0.93 -11.10 9.47
C SER A 171 1.75 -10.06 10.22
N ALA A 172 1.26 -9.62 11.37
CA ALA A 172 2.01 -8.69 12.21
C ALA A 172 1.77 -8.96 13.69
N SER A 173 2.80 -8.75 14.50
CA SER A 173 2.71 -8.63 15.95
C SER A 173 3.07 -7.20 16.30
N VAL A 174 2.14 -6.43 16.86
CA VAL A 174 2.35 -5.01 17.16
C VAL A 174 2.22 -4.79 18.66
N GLN A 175 3.35 -4.66 19.33
CA GLN A 175 3.41 -4.29 20.74
C GLN A 175 3.33 -2.77 20.88
N VAL A 176 2.38 -2.31 21.70
CA VAL A 176 2.16 -0.88 21.94
C VAL A 176 2.10 -0.58 23.44
N PRO A 177 2.42 0.65 23.90
CA PRO A 177 2.35 0.98 25.32
C PRO A 177 0.94 0.79 25.90
N ASN A 178 0.85 0.47 27.18
CA ASN A 178 -0.45 0.29 27.84
C ASN A 178 -1.37 1.51 27.65
N GLY A 179 -2.65 1.24 27.39
CA GLY A 179 -3.64 2.28 27.11
C GLY A 179 -3.63 2.79 25.67
N PHE A 180 -2.80 2.24 24.79
CA PHE A 180 -2.90 2.42 23.34
C PHE A 180 -3.52 1.19 22.69
N THR A 181 -4.16 1.42 21.55
CA THR A 181 -4.74 0.40 20.69
C THR A 181 -4.06 0.46 19.32
N ALA A 182 -3.65 -0.68 18.79
CA ALA A 182 -3.18 -0.79 17.41
C ALA A 182 -4.31 -1.30 16.51
N VAL A 183 -4.36 -0.78 15.29
CA VAL A 183 -5.22 -1.28 14.21
C VAL A 183 -4.42 -1.37 12.92
N MET A 184 -4.67 -2.39 12.11
CA MET A 184 -4.02 -2.60 10.82
C MET A 184 -5.02 -3.02 9.74
N SER A 185 -4.63 -2.87 8.49
CA SER A 185 -5.38 -3.35 7.33
C SER A 185 -5.30 -4.87 7.20
N ALA A 186 -6.01 -5.59 8.07
CA ALA A 186 -5.93 -7.04 8.18
C ALA A 186 -7.31 -7.68 8.34
N SER A 187 -7.46 -8.90 7.80
CA SER A 187 -8.70 -9.66 7.83
C SER A 187 -9.06 -10.23 9.22
N LYS A 188 -8.05 -10.49 10.05
CA LYS A 188 -8.20 -11.07 11.39
C LYS A 188 -7.26 -10.36 12.36
N TRP A 189 -7.68 -10.27 13.62
CA TRP A 189 -6.83 -9.76 14.68
C TRP A 189 -7.17 -10.37 16.05
N GLU A 190 -6.20 -10.32 16.96
CA GLU A 190 -6.32 -10.74 18.35
C GLU A 190 -5.55 -9.75 19.26
N HIS A 191 -6.07 -9.47 20.46
CA HIS A 191 -5.38 -8.65 21.45
C HIS A 191 -4.86 -9.51 22.61
N ARG A 192 -3.53 -9.68 22.66
CA ARG A 192 -2.84 -10.32 23.77
C ARG A 192 -2.62 -9.30 24.89
N LYS A 193 -3.45 -9.39 25.92
CA LYS A 193 -3.46 -8.43 27.04
C LYS A 193 -2.22 -8.48 27.94
N ALA A 194 -1.48 -9.59 27.96
CA ALA A 194 -0.35 -9.79 28.88
C ALA A 194 0.78 -8.77 28.69
N ASP A 195 1.03 -8.37 27.44
CA ASP A 195 2.12 -7.48 27.03
C ASP A 195 1.64 -6.36 26.08
N ASN A 196 0.32 -6.18 25.99
CA ASN A 196 -0.38 -5.24 25.12
C ASN A 196 0.04 -5.35 23.64
N THR A 197 0.06 -6.57 23.13
CA THR A 197 0.38 -6.87 21.73
C THR A 197 -0.86 -7.22 20.93
N PHE A 198 -0.97 -6.62 19.75
CA PHE A 198 -2.03 -6.91 18.78
C PHE A 198 -1.46 -7.78 17.66
N LEU A 199 -2.09 -8.93 17.45
CA LEU A 199 -1.72 -9.87 16.40
C LEU A 199 -2.67 -9.65 15.23
N PHE A 200 -2.13 -9.53 14.02
CA PHE A 200 -2.90 -9.29 12.80
C PHE A 200 -2.57 -10.34 11.74
N THR A 201 -3.57 -10.70 10.92
CA THR A 201 -3.38 -11.57 9.76
C THR A 201 -4.21 -11.08 8.59
N MET A 202 -3.54 -10.86 7.46
CA MET A 202 -4.15 -10.64 6.16
C MET A 202 -3.99 -11.89 5.31
N GLU A 203 -5.09 -12.64 5.16
CA GLU A 203 -5.11 -13.90 4.41
C GLU A 203 -5.16 -13.68 2.90
N GLN A 204 -5.67 -12.53 2.46
CA GLN A 204 -5.77 -12.13 1.06
C GLN A 204 -4.43 -11.51 0.61
N PRO A 205 -3.87 -11.91 -0.54
CA PRO A 205 -2.65 -11.30 -1.04
C PRO A 205 -2.93 -9.85 -1.49
N ILE A 206 -2.14 -8.91 -0.99
CA ILE A 206 -2.25 -7.47 -1.28
C ILE A 206 -0.91 -6.89 -1.73
N PRO A 207 -0.91 -5.82 -2.55
CA PRO A 207 0.30 -5.03 -2.81
C PRO A 207 0.79 -4.31 -1.55
N SER A 208 2.09 -4.02 -1.49
CA SER A 208 2.75 -3.40 -0.33
C SER A 208 2.06 -2.13 0.14
N TYR A 209 1.62 -1.26 -0.77
CA TYR A 209 1.07 0.07 -0.45
C TYR A 209 -0.23 0.03 0.39
N LEU A 210 -0.90 -1.13 0.45
CA LEU A 210 -2.14 -1.34 1.20
C LEU A 210 -1.91 -1.83 2.64
N VAL A 211 -0.65 -2.09 3.02
CA VAL A 211 -0.29 -2.38 4.41
C VAL A 211 -0.35 -1.08 5.20
N ALA A 212 -1.22 -1.03 6.20
CA ALA A 212 -1.46 0.16 6.99
C ALA A 212 -1.46 -0.17 8.48
N LEU A 213 -0.95 0.75 9.28
CA LEU A 213 -0.92 0.72 10.73
C LEU A 213 -1.38 2.08 11.27
N ALA A 214 -2.19 2.04 12.32
CA ALA A 214 -2.42 3.18 13.19
C ALA A 214 -2.38 2.75 14.66
N VAL A 215 -1.77 3.58 15.50
CA VAL A 215 -1.70 3.39 16.95
C VAL A 215 -2.02 4.69 17.64
N GLY A 216 -2.96 4.65 18.58
CA GLY A 216 -3.43 5.82 19.30
C GLY A 216 -4.41 5.46 20.42
N ASP A 217 -5.10 6.48 20.92
CA ASP A 217 -6.25 6.30 21.83
C ASP A 217 -7.47 5.86 21.02
N LEU A 218 -7.48 4.63 20.50
CA LEU A 218 -8.53 4.16 19.60
C LEU A 218 -9.58 3.34 20.34
N VAL A 219 -10.84 3.71 20.12
CA VAL A 219 -12.04 2.99 20.53
C VAL A 219 -12.89 2.70 19.31
N SER A 220 -13.89 1.83 19.45
CA SER A 220 -14.70 1.45 18.32
C SER A 220 -16.12 1.02 18.67
N ALA A 221 -17.00 1.09 17.67
CA ALA A 221 -18.41 0.70 17.77
C ALA A 221 -18.85 0.02 16.47
N GLU A 222 -19.59 -1.09 16.59
CA GLU A 222 -20.23 -1.71 15.44
C GLU A 222 -21.34 -0.79 14.92
N VAL A 223 -21.36 -0.62 13.59
CA VAL A 223 -22.35 0.16 12.84
C VAL A 223 -23.02 -0.68 11.75
N GLY A 224 -22.80 -1.99 11.76
CA GLY A 224 -23.34 -2.93 10.80
C GLY A 224 -22.97 -4.37 11.15
N PRO A 225 -23.44 -5.37 10.38
CA PRO A 225 -23.17 -6.77 10.65
C PRO A 225 -21.69 -7.16 10.45
N ARG A 226 -20.96 -6.39 9.64
CA ARG A 226 -19.54 -6.62 9.31
C ARG A 226 -18.74 -5.33 9.20
N THR A 227 -19.19 -4.27 9.88
CA THR A 227 -18.61 -2.93 9.79
C THR A 227 -18.53 -2.30 11.16
N ARG A 228 -17.32 -1.85 11.49
CA ARG A 228 -17.03 -1.05 12.68
C ARG A 228 -16.49 0.33 12.30
N VAL A 229 -16.81 1.34 13.10
CA VAL A 229 -16.07 2.60 13.11
C VAL A 229 -15.04 2.60 14.23
N TRP A 230 -13.82 3.00 13.91
CA TRP A 230 -12.73 3.25 14.85
C TRP A 230 -12.45 4.74 14.91
N THR A 231 -12.28 5.27 16.11
CA THR A 231 -12.06 6.71 16.32
C THR A 231 -11.28 6.96 17.61
N GLU A 232 -10.83 8.19 17.81
CA GLU A 232 -10.57 8.70 19.17
C GLU A 232 -11.90 8.81 19.96
N PRO A 233 -11.91 8.65 21.31
CA PRO A 233 -13.14 8.58 22.11
C PRO A 233 -14.12 9.73 21.91
N CYS A 234 -13.61 10.94 21.71
CA CYS A 234 -14.42 12.15 21.53
C CYS A 234 -15.26 12.15 20.24
N LEU A 235 -14.89 11.34 19.24
CA LEU A 235 -15.57 11.27 17.93
C LEU A 235 -16.50 10.06 17.79
N LEU A 236 -16.46 9.11 18.71
CA LEU A 236 -17.14 7.81 18.55
C LEU A 236 -18.65 7.96 18.38
N GLN A 237 -19.26 8.83 19.17
CA GLN A 237 -20.70 9.04 19.13
C GLN A 237 -21.16 9.67 17.81
N ALA A 238 -20.41 10.66 17.31
CA ALA A 238 -20.68 11.30 16.03
C ALA A 238 -20.51 10.31 14.88
N ALA A 239 -19.41 9.55 14.84
CA ALA A 239 -19.16 8.53 13.83
C ALA A 239 -20.24 7.45 13.80
N LYS A 240 -20.69 6.99 14.97
CA LYS A 240 -21.79 6.05 15.07
C LYS A 240 -23.08 6.64 14.50
N GLN A 241 -23.47 7.84 14.91
CA GLN A 241 -24.70 8.49 14.42
C GLN A 241 -24.68 8.72 12.90
N GLU A 242 -23.53 9.14 12.38
CA GLU A 242 -23.34 9.40 10.95
C GLU A 242 -23.54 8.12 10.12
N PHE A 243 -22.98 6.99 10.56
CA PHE A 243 -22.83 5.80 9.70
C PHE A 243 -23.53 4.52 10.18
N ASP A 244 -24.40 4.58 11.20
CA ASP A 244 -25.17 3.43 11.70
C ASP A 244 -26.03 2.79 10.59
N GLY A 245 -25.74 1.54 10.23
CA GLY A 245 -26.41 0.73 9.21
C GLY A 245 -26.06 1.08 7.76
N VAL A 246 -25.75 2.35 7.48
CA VAL A 246 -25.65 2.89 6.11
C VAL A 246 -24.51 2.27 5.29
N ILE A 247 -23.37 1.97 5.93
CA ILE A 247 -22.21 1.40 5.23
C ILE A 247 -22.54 0.01 4.66
N GLU A 248 -23.35 -0.79 5.37
CA GLU A 248 -23.77 -2.11 4.89
C GLU A 248 -24.66 -2.00 3.65
N GLU A 249 -25.52 -0.97 3.58
CA GLU A 249 -26.33 -0.72 2.38
C GLU A 249 -25.45 -0.46 1.16
N PHE A 250 -24.37 0.31 1.33
CA PHE A 250 -23.40 0.57 0.27
C PHE A 250 -22.65 -0.70 -0.16
N LEU A 251 -22.22 -1.53 0.81
CA LEU A 251 -21.57 -2.81 0.53
C LEU A 251 -22.50 -3.75 -0.24
N ALA A 252 -23.76 -3.89 0.18
CA ALA A 252 -24.74 -4.74 -0.49
C ALA A 252 -25.00 -4.30 -1.95
N VAL A 253 -25.07 -2.99 -2.19
CA VAL A 253 -25.15 -2.45 -3.56
C VAL A 253 -23.88 -2.76 -4.35
N GLY A 254 -22.70 -2.55 -3.77
CA GLY A 254 -21.41 -2.90 -4.38
C GLY A 254 -21.33 -4.37 -4.77
N GLU A 255 -21.75 -5.28 -3.89
CA GLU A 255 -21.76 -6.72 -4.14
C GLU A 255 -22.71 -7.10 -5.29
N LYS A 256 -23.89 -6.47 -5.34
CA LYS A 256 -24.85 -6.67 -6.43
C LYS A 256 -24.30 -6.21 -7.78
N LEU A 257 -23.49 -5.15 -7.81
CA LEU A 257 -22.95 -4.57 -9.04
C LEU A 257 -21.65 -5.24 -9.51
N PHE A 258 -20.77 -5.61 -8.58
CA PHE A 258 -19.37 -5.97 -8.89
C PHE A 258 -18.99 -7.39 -8.45
N GLY A 259 -19.90 -8.13 -7.80
CA GLY A 259 -19.66 -9.47 -7.27
C GLY A 259 -19.24 -9.47 -5.79
N PRO A 260 -19.00 -10.64 -5.18
CA PRO A 260 -18.84 -10.78 -3.73
C PRO A 260 -17.74 -9.90 -3.10
N TYR A 261 -17.97 -9.43 -1.88
CA TYR A 261 -16.97 -8.76 -1.07
C TYR A 261 -16.08 -9.80 -0.36
N VAL A 262 -14.81 -9.90 -0.75
CA VAL A 262 -13.92 -11.02 -0.34
C VAL A 262 -13.06 -10.77 0.90
N TRP A 263 -13.15 -9.57 1.48
CA TRP A 263 -12.27 -9.14 2.58
C TRP A 263 -12.84 -9.45 3.97
N GLY A 264 -14.06 -9.99 4.02
CA GLY A 264 -14.76 -10.34 5.26
C GLY A 264 -15.42 -9.13 5.91
N ARG A 265 -14.62 -8.29 6.59
CA ARG A 265 -15.07 -7.08 7.28
C ARG A 265 -14.71 -5.82 6.50
N TYR A 266 -15.49 -4.76 6.67
CA TYR A 266 -15.16 -3.42 6.19
C TYR A 266 -15.25 -2.46 7.38
N ASP A 267 -14.15 -2.20 8.06
CA ASP A 267 -14.10 -1.20 9.12
C ASP A 267 -13.62 0.15 8.57
N VAL A 268 -13.97 1.23 9.26
CA VAL A 268 -13.59 2.62 8.91
C VAL A 268 -12.89 3.25 10.10
N LEU A 269 -11.68 3.77 9.90
CA LEU A 269 -10.92 4.53 10.88
C LEU A 269 -11.00 6.02 10.57
N PHE A 270 -11.63 6.79 11.45
CA PHE A 270 -11.60 8.25 11.40
C PHE A 270 -10.27 8.74 11.96
N MET A 271 -9.45 9.27 11.05
CA MET A 271 -8.09 9.71 11.34
C MET A 271 -8.08 11.04 12.10
N PRO A 272 -6.94 11.41 12.72
CA PRO A 272 -6.74 12.77 13.22
C PRO A 272 -6.90 13.83 12.11
N PRO A 273 -7.21 15.09 12.45
CA PRO A 273 -7.42 16.16 11.46
C PRO A 273 -6.24 16.45 10.52
N SER A 274 -5.04 15.97 10.85
CA SER A 274 -3.84 16.08 10.01
C SER A 274 -3.79 15.07 8.86
N PHE A 275 -4.77 14.17 8.73
CA PHE A 275 -4.80 13.21 7.63
C PHE A 275 -4.93 13.94 6.28
N PRO A 276 -3.97 13.74 5.35
CA PRO A 276 -3.83 14.61 4.18
C PRO A 276 -4.81 14.33 3.04
N PHE A 277 -5.64 13.29 3.16
CA PHE A 277 -6.54 12.82 2.10
C PHE A 277 -8.00 12.73 2.57
N GLY A 278 -8.93 12.57 1.63
CA GLY A 278 -10.32 12.24 1.95
C GLY A 278 -10.45 10.83 2.51
N GLY A 279 -9.79 9.87 1.89
CA GLY A 279 -9.73 8.49 2.33
C GLY A 279 -8.50 7.75 1.77
N MET A 280 -8.28 6.54 2.28
CA MET A 280 -7.32 5.57 1.77
C MET A 280 -7.91 4.16 1.92
N GLU A 281 -7.93 3.41 0.82
CA GLU A 281 -8.64 2.15 0.63
C GLU A 281 -7.99 0.92 1.31
N ASN A 282 -7.32 1.12 2.43
CA ASN A 282 -6.61 0.07 3.14
C ASN A 282 -7.60 -1.10 3.45
N PRO A 283 -7.35 -2.34 2.95
CA PRO A 283 -8.36 -3.38 3.01
C PRO A 283 -8.71 -3.75 4.44
N CYS A 284 -9.99 -4.07 4.67
CA CYS A 284 -10.58 -4.32 5.98
C CYS A 284 -10.64 -3.12 6.93
N LEU A 285 -9.90 -2.02 6.68
CA LEU A 285 -9.82 -0.85 7.56
C LEU A 285 -9.54 0.43 6.77
N THR A 286 -10.56 0.98 6.12
CA THR A 286 -10.46 2.21 5.34
C THR A 286 -10.13 3.39 6.26
N PHE A 287 -9.08 4.16 5.94
CA PHE A 287 -8.77 5.39 6.66
C PHE A 287 -9.55 6.54 6.04
N VAL A 288 -10.15 7.41 6.85
CA VAL A 288 -10.92 8.56 6.36
C VAL A 288 -10.65 9.82 7.17
N THR A 289 -10.80 10.96 6.52
CA THR A 289 -10.75 12.26 7.20
C THR A 289 -11.89 12.42 8.21
N PRO A 290 -11.67 13.07 9.36
CA PRO A 290 -12.74 13.36 10.32
C PRO A 290 -13.75 14.38 9.75
N CYS A 291 -13.42 15.08 8.66
CA CYS A 291 -14.33 16.00 7.99
C CYS A 291 -15.60 15.31 7.44
N LEU A 292 -15.62 13.98 7.31
CA LEU A 292 -16.81 13.24 6.89
C LEU A 292 -17.91 13.18 7.97
N LEU A 293 -17.61 13.60 9.20
CA LEU A 293 -18.58 13.69 10.31
C LEU A 293 -19.38 14.99 10.23
N ALA A 294 -20.16 15.16 9.15
CA ALA A 294 -20.92 16.38 8.88
C ALA A 294 -22.22 16.49 9.71
N GLY A 295 -22.77 15.37 10.18
CA GLY A 295 -24.02 15.28 10.94
C GLY A 295 -25.25 14.96 10.09
N ASP A 296 -25.11 14.92 8.76
CA ASP A 296 -26.21 14.81 7.79
C ASP A 296 -25.96 13.80 6.66
N ARG A 297 -24.80 13.13 6.68
CA ARG A 297 -24.35 12.14 5.69
C ARG A 297 -24.10 12.70 4.30
N SER A 298 -24.01 14.03 4.16
CA SER A 298 -23.80 14.70 2.86
C SER A 298 -22.48 14.32 2.18
N LEU A 299 -21.49 13.84 2.95
CA LEU A 299 -20.16 13.47 2.47
C LEU A 299 -19.92 11.94 2.43
N ALA A 300 -20.99 11.15 2.47
CA ALA A 300 -20.89 9.69 2.42
C ALA A 300 -20.38 9.14 1.08
N ASP A 301 -20.32 9.97 0.03
CA ASP A 301 -19.77 9.61 -1.28
C ASP A 301 -18.30 9.21 -1.21
N VAL A 302 -17.54 9.78 -0.27
CA VAL A 302 -16.16 9.35 0.02
C VAL A 302 -16.13 7.91 0.52
N ILE A 303 -17.01 7.52 1.45
CA ILE A 303 -17.10 6.11 1.90
C ILE A 303 -17.46 5.18 0.74
N VAL A 304 -18.37 5.59 -0.13
CA VAL A 304 -18.73 4.81 -1.34
C VAL A 304 -17.53 4.68 -2.29
N HIS A 305 -16.74 5.73 -2.46
CA HIS A 305 -15.50 5.71 -3.24
C HIS A 305 -14.53 4.66 -2.71
N GLU A 306 -14.26 4.68 -1.40
CA GLU A 306 -13.36 3.73 -0.75
C GLU A 306 -13.89 2.29 -0.80
N ILE A 307 -15.21 2.08 -0.66
CA ILE A 307 -15.82 0.77 -0.85
C ILE A 307 -15.55 0.25 -2.26
N CYS A 308 -15.66 1.09 -3.30
CA CYS A 308 -15.42 0.68 -4.69
C CYS A 308 -13.98 0.18 -4.93
N HIS A 309 -13.00 0.70 -4.19
CA HIS A 309 -11.61 0.23 -4.28
C HIS A 309 -11.43 -1.23 -3.85
N SER A 310 -12.35 -1.76 -3.03
CA SER A 310 -12.38 -3.19 -2.66
C SER A 310 -12.43 -4.12 -3.88
N TRP A 311 -13.00 -3.66 -5.01
CA TRP A 311 -12.95 -4.34 -6.31
C TRP A 311 -11.89 -3.71 -7.24
N PHE A 312 -11.88 -2.38 -7.34
CA PHE A 312 -11.07 -1.63 -8.31
C PHE A 312 -9.87 -0.94 -7.65
N GLY A 313 -8.82 -1.69 -7.41
CA GLY A 313 -7.62 -1.26 -6.71
C GLY A 313 -7.09 -2.42 -5.89
N ASN A 314 -7.89 -2.90 -4.93
CA ASN A 314 -7.46 -3.93 -4.00
C ASN A 314 -7.51 -5.32 -4.64
N LEU A 315 -8.62 -5.69 -5.28
CA LEU A 315 -8.75 -6.94 -6.04
C LEU A 315 -8.01 -6.85 -7.38
N VAL A 316 -8.43 -5.93 -8.24
CA VAL A 316 -7.76 -5.64 -9.53
C VAL A 316 -6.89 -4.40 -9.36
N THR A 317 -5.58 -4.63 -9.21
CA THR A 317 -4.57 -3.58 -8.98
C THR A 317 -3.88 -3.19 -10.28
N ASN A 318 -3.54 -1.91 -10.43
CA ASN A 318 -2.69 -1.44 -11.52
C ASN A 318 -1.30 -2.09 -11.44
N ALA A 319 -0.76 -2.55 -12.57
CA ALA A 319 0.56 -3.18 -12.59
C ALA A 319 1.74 -2.20 -12.46
N ASN A 320 1.50 -0.90 -12.66
CA ASN A 320 2.50 0.16 -12.52
C ASN A 320 1.84 1.53 -12.26
N TRP A 321 2.66 2.55 -12.02
CA TRP A 321 2.22 3.91 -11.72
C TRP A 321 2.45 4.90 -12.88
N ALA A 322 1.97 4.59 -14.09
CA ALA A 322 2.15 5.47 -15.26
C ALA A 322 1.72 6.95 -15.02
N GLN A 323 0.71 7.19 -14.18
CA GLN A 323 0.31 8.55 -13.80
C GLN A 323 1.37 9.27 -12.96
N ILE A 324 2.11 8.56 -12.10
CA ILE A 324 3.17 9.15 -11.26
C ILE A 324 4.33 9.60 -12.14
N VAL A 325 4.70 8.79 -13.14
CA VAL A 325 5.71 9.16 -14.14
C VAL A 325 5.33 10.47 -14.83
N ALA A 326 4.08 10.59 -15.27
CA ALA A 326 3.55 11.78 -15.92
C ALA A 326 3.55 13.01 -14.99
N LYS A 327 3.07 12.86 -13.75
CA LYS A 327 2.99 13.96 -12.76
C LYS A 327 4.36 14.45 -12.28
N ASN A 328 5.37 13.59 -12.24
CA ASN A 328 6.70 13.92 -11.71
C ASN A 328 7.74 14.20 -12.81
N HIS A 329 7.32 14.35 -14.07
CA HIS A 329 8.18 14.66 -15.22
C HIS A 329 9.39 13.70 -15.39
N TYR A 330 9.23 12.44 -14.99
CA TYR A 330 10.32 11.47 -15.04
C TYR A 330 10.55 10.96 -16.47
N GLN A 331 11.38 11.67 -17.23
CA GLN A 331 11.64 11.42 -18.66
C GLN A 331 12.00 9.96 -18.99
N PRO A 332 12.84 9.24 -18.21
CA PRO A 332 13.15 7.84 -18.51
C PRO A 332 11.92 6.92 -18.52
N GLY A 333 10.85 7.29 -17.80
CA GLY A 333 9.59 6.56 -17.75
C GLY A 333 8.62 6.88 -18.89
N TYR A 334 8.88 7.89 -19.74
CA TYR A 334 7.95 8.31 -20.80
C TYR A 334 7.70 7.21 -21.84
N LYS A 335 8.70 6.35 -22.10
CA LYS A 335 8.53 5.16 -22.96
C LYS A 335 7.43 4.24 -22.42
N HIS A 336 7.32 4.10 -21.09
CA HIS A 336 6.31 3.26 -20.44
C HIS A 336 4.93 3.88 -20.51
N VAL A 337 4.84 5.19 -20.29
CA VAL A 337 3.58 5.94 -20.45
C VAL A 337 3.05 5.79 -21.89
N ARG A 338 3.94 5.90 -22.88
CA ARG A 338 3.63 5.65 -24.29
C ARG A 338 3.14 4.22 -24.52
N SER A 339 3.90 3.22 -24.06
CA SER A 339 3.52 1.81 -24.20
C SER A 339 2.16 1.49 -23.56
N PHE A 340 1.89 2.05 -22.38
CA PHE A 340 0.60 1.91 -21.70
C PHE A 340 -0.55 2.52 -22.50
N LEU A 341 -0.41 3.78 -22.95
CA LEU A 341 -1.46 4.45 -23.73
C LEU A 341 -1.66 3.83 -25.13
N SER A 342 -0.62 3.24 -25.71
CA SER A 342 -0.73 2.48 -26.96
C SER A 342 -1.42 1.12 -26.80
N SER A 343 -1.42 0.54 -25.59
CA SER A 343 -2.06 -0.76 -25.33
C SER A 343 -3.45 -0.65 -24.68
N GLN A 344 -3.80 0.52 -24.12
CA GLN A 344 -5.04 0.74 -23.38
C GLN A 344 -5.97 1.76 -24.04
N GLY A 345 -7.10 1.29 -24.57
CA GLY A 345 -8.12 2.15 -25.18
C GLY A 345 -9.32 2.48 -24.27
N LYS A 346 -9.40 1.92 -23.06
CA LYS A 346 -10.55 2.12 -22.16
C LYS A 346 -10.46 3.46 -21.44
N GLN A 347 -11.55 4.23 -21.49
CA GLN A 347 -11.68 5.56 -20.89
C GLN A 347 -11.11 5.67 -19.46
N LYS A 348 -11.42 4.69 -18.60
CA LYS A 348 -11.01 4.63 -17.19
C LYS A 348 -9.49 4.69 -17.00
N TYR A 349 -8.72 4.14 -17.93
CA TYR A 349 -7.26 4.07 -17.86
C TYR A 349 -6.61 5.19 -18.66
N THR A 350 -7.19 5.55 -19.81
CA THR A 350 -6.62 6.51 -20.76
C THR A 350 -6.74 7.96 -20.26
N LEU A 351 -7.94 8.41 -19.83
CA LEU A 351 -8.17 9.83 -19.53
C LEU A 351 -7.33 10.36 -18.34
N PRO A 352 -7.19 9.64 -17.22
CA PRO A 352 -6.38 10.13 -16.11
C PRO A 352 -4.91 10.36 -16.47
N VAL A 353 -4.32 9.49 -17.30
CA VAL A 353 -2.93 9.63 -17.75
C VAL A 353 -2.77 10.81 -18.69
N TYR A 354 -3.71 11.02 -19.63
CA TYR A 354 -3.71 12.21 -20.48
C TYR A 354 -3.84 13.51 -19.69
N ARG A 355 -4.71 13.54 -18.66
CA ARG A 355 -4.80 14.71 -17.75
C ARG A 355 -3.51 14.95 -16.99
N ALA A 356 -2.87 13.89 -16.48
CA ALA A 356 -1.60 13.99 -15.79
C ALA A 356 -0.49 14.54 -16.69
N LEU A 357 -0.42 14.08 -17.95
CA LEU A 357 0.53 14.61 -18.93
C LEU A 357 0.23 16.07 -19.30
N TRP A 358 -1.05 16.41 -19.50
CA TRP A 358 -1.44 17.74 -19.97
C TRP A 358 -1.31 18.84 -18.90
N ASN A 359 -1.57 18.49 -17.64
CA ASN A 359 -1.35 19.39 -16.51
C ASN A 359 0.13 19.54 -16.13
N GLY A 360 1.03 18.86 -16.85
CA GLY A 360 2.45 18.89 -16.60
C GLY A 360 3.20 19.98 -17.39
N SER A 361 4.48 19.71 -17.67
CA SER A 361 5.39 20.61 -18.37
C SER A 361 5.12 20.58 -19.89
N GLU A 362 5.75 21.50 -20.62
CA GLU A 362 5.58 21.55 -22.08
C GLU A 362 6.06 20.26 -22.76
N GLU A 363 7.05 19.59 -22.17
CA GLU A 363 7.53 18.28 -22.61
C GLU A 363 6.46 17.19 -22.44
N THR A 364 5.74 17.14 -21.30
CA THR A 364 4.69 16.13 -21.10
C THR A 364 3.46 16.39 -21.95
N LYS A 365 3.14 17.67 -22.22
CA LYS A 365 2.10 18.05 -23.19
C LYS A 365 2.46 17.62 -24.61
N SER A 366 3.71 17.87 -25.03
CA SER A 366 4.22 17.41 -26.33
C SER A 366 4.12 15.89 -26.45
N LEU A 367 4.55 15.16 -25.41
CA LEU A 367 4.41 13.71 -25.34
C LEU A 367 2.94 13.26 -25.45
N ALA A 368 2.00 13.93 -24.76
CA ALA A 368 0.57 13.61 -24.87
C ALA A 368 0.06 13.78 -26.31
N THR A 369 0.38 14.89 -26.96
CA THR A 369 -0.02 15.18 -28.35
C THR A 369 0.58 14.17 -29.33
N GLU A 370 1.87 13.80 -29.16
CA GLU A 370 2.54 12.79 -29.98
C GLU A 370 1.86 11.42 -29.83
N ILE A 371 1.65 10.95 -28.59
CA ILE A 371 1.01 9.67 -28.30
C ILE A 371 -0.42 9.66 -28.86
N PHE A 372 -1.18 10.72 -28.66
CA PHE A 372 -2.55 10.81 -29.17
C PHE A 372 -2.59 10.79 -30.70
N SER A 373 -1.70 11.52 -31.36
CA SER A 373 -1.60 11.49 -32.82
C SER A 373 -1.32 10.07 -33.33
N ALA A 374 -0.43 9.34 -32.66
CA ALA A 374 -0.09 7.96 -33.02
C ALA A 374 -1.22 6.95 -32.75
N THR A 375 -2.00 7.13 -31.68
CA THR A 375 -2.93 6.08 -31.18
C THR A 375 -4.42 6.41 -31.39
N SER A 376 -4.76 7.65 -31.74
CA SER A 376 -6.17 8.12 -31.80
C SER A 376 -7.07 7.30 -32.72
N HIS A 377 -6.53 6.68 -33.78
CA HIS A 377 -7.27 5.82 -34.69
C HIS A 377 -7.70 4.49 -34.05
N GLN A 378 -7.01 4.04 -33.00
CA GLN A 378 -7.29 2.80 -32.26
C GLN A 378 -8.28 3.03 -31.11
N LEU A 379 -8.50 4.29 -30.72
CA LEU A 379 -9.39 4.64 -29.61
C LEU A 379 -10.85 4.65 -30.05
N HIS A 380 -11.73 4.15 -29.17
CA HIS A 380 -13.18 4.32 -29.34
C HIS A 380 -13.53 5.82 -29.45
N VAL A 381 -14.50 6.16 -30.30
CA VAL A 381 -14.84 7.56 -30.65
C VAL A 381 -15.07 8.45 -29.44
N ASN A 382 -15.74 7.95 -28.40
CA ASN A 382 -15.99 8.70 -27.16
C ASN A 382 -14.68 9.02 -26.42
N VAL A 383 -13.80 8.03 -26.25
CA VAL A 383 -12.50 8.22 -25.58
C VAL A 383 -11.65 9.20 -26.37
N ARG A 384 -11.62 9.07 -27.70
CA ARG A 384 -10.93 10.00 -28.60
C ARG A 384 -11.43 11.43 -28.43
N ASN A 385 -12.75 11.64 -28.34
CA ASN A 385 -13.34 12.97 -28.15
C ASN A 385 -13.00 13.55 -26.77
N TYR A 386 -13.01 12.74 -25.72
CA TYR A 386 -12.61 13.19 -24.38
C TYR A 386 -11.13 13.53 -24.29
N VAL A 387 -10.25 12.73 -24.89
CA VAL A 387 -8.82 13.04 -24.94
C VAL A 387 -8.58 14.33 -25.72
N LYS A 388 -9.24 14.52 -26.87
CA LYS A 388 -9.18 15.80 -27.60
C LYS A 388 -9.50 16.98 -26.70
N LYS A 389 -10.60 16.93 -25.94
CA LYS A 389 -10.98 17.98 -24.98
C LYS A 389 -9.95 18.22 -23.87
N ILE A 390 -9.10 17.24 -23.56
CA ILE A 390 -8.03 17.41 -22.57
C ILE A 390 -6.83 18.10 -23.21
N ILE A 391 -6.46 17.74 -24.44
CA ILE A 391 -5.23 18.20 -25.11
C ILE A 391 -5.43 19.41 -26.04
N THR A 392 -6.59 20.06 -25.94
CA THR A 392 -6.93 21.35 -26.58
C THR A 392 -7.26 22.33 -25.49
#